data_AF-A0A4U8S6B1-F1
#
_entry.id   AF-A0A4U8S6B1-F1
#
_cell.length_a   1.000
_cell.length_b   1.000
_cell.length_c   1.000
_cell.angle_alpha   90.00
_cell.angle_beta   90.00
_cell.angle_gamma   90.00
#
_symmetry.space_group_name_H-M   'P 1'
#
loop_
_entity.id
_entity.type
_entity.pdbx_description
1 polymer ?
#
loop_
_entity_poly.entity_id
_entity_poly.type
_entity_poly.pdbx_seq_one_letter_code
_entity_poly.pdbx_strand_id
1 'polypeptide(L)'
;MEQGYNELTLSNIKDNEEIYVRAQKDYNEYIKHNFSQTIHNNKDSKVKGSYTESITKYHKQEILGLKDVRVGGEYLTNVALSKDTIVGLSHTLNIGASNKLRVANDSSEYVGGDKEVEIGGNQNIIVAKDENRNIKGNKSEVVGGTLDIQSTKEINISTQSHININAIDNILFFGKESASFETQKELSFIADNTDMESKSHLTATAGNQITHQVGDTQIIAKGDSVIIKAGGVEVVIDSNGLVVKGGEVKSE
;
A
#
# COMPACT_ATOMS: atom_id res chain seq x y z
N MET A 1 -22.61 11.29 -75.64
CA MET A 1 -22.11 10.01 -75.09
C MET A 1 -22.31 10.07 -73.59
N GLU A 2 -23.23 9.27 -73.05
CA GLU A 2 -23.44 9.25 -71.60
C GLU A 2 -22.20 8.65 -70.94
N GLN A 3 -21.45 9.47 -70.21
CA GLN A 3 -20.35 9.01 -69.37
C GLN A 3 -20.95 8.43 -68.09
N GLY A 4 -21.57 7.26 -68.22
CA GLY A 4 -21.89 6.46 -67.08
C GLY A 4 -22.92 5.35 -67.28
N TYR A 5 -22.78 4.27 -66.52
CA TYR A 5 -23.75 3.17 -66.52
C TYR A 5 -23.83 2.48 -65.16
N ASN A 6 -25.02 1.96 -64.85
CA ASN A 6 -25.24 0.99 -63.79
C ASN A 6 -25.33 -0.41 -64.41
N GLU A 7 -25.00 -1.45 -63.65
CA GLU A 7 -24.96 -2.83 -64.16
C GLU A 7 -25.57 -3.81 -63.16
N LEU A 8 -26.33 -4.78 -63.68
CA LEU A 8 -26.78 -5.97 -62.96
C LEU A 8 -26.46 -7.19 -63.83
N THR A 9 -25.63 -8.09 -63.32
CA THR A 9 -25.25 -9.34 -64.01
C THR A 9 -25.79 -10.53 -63.24
N LEU A 10 -26.33 -11.51 -63.97
CA LEU A 10 -26.79 -12.81 -63.47
C LEU A 10 -26.16 -13.91 -64.33
N SER A 11 -25.06 -14.49 -63.85
CA SER A 11 -24.34 -15.58 -64.53
C SER A 11 -24.70 -16.93 -63.91
N ASN A 12 -25.00 -17.91 -64.76
CA ASN A 12 -25.26 -19.30 -64.38
C ASN A 12 -24.24 -20.27 -65.02
N ILE A 13 -23.04 -19.78 -65.33
CA ILE A 13 -21.95 -20.65 -65.80
C ILE A 13 -21.57 -21.56 -64.65
N LYS A 14 -21.65 -22.88 -64.87
CA LYS A 14 -21.35 -23.89 -63.85
C LYS A 14 -20.02 -23.57 -63.15
N ASP A 15 -20.06 -23.56 -61.82
CA ASP A 15 -18.91 -23.29 -60.93
C ASP A 15 -18.37 -21.84 -60.99
N ASN A 16 -19.08 -20.93 -61.67
CA ASN A 16 -18.77 -19.49 -61.81
C ASN A 16 -20.07 -18.65 -61.81
N GLU A 17 -21.06 -19.09 -61.03
CA GLU A 17 -22.31 -18.38 -60.88
C GLU A 17 -22.10 -17.07 -60.12
N GLU A 18 -22.66 -15.98 -60.63
CA GLU A 18 -22.44 -14.64 -60.06
C GLU A 18 -23.69 -13.79 -60.16
N ILE A 19 -23.94 -13.02 -59.10
CA ILE A 19 -24.80 -11.85 -59.13
C ILE A 19 -23.92 -10.63 -58.84
N TYR A 20 -23.77 -9.73 -59.82
CA TYR A 20 -22.99 -8.50 -59.68
C TYR A 20 -23.89 -7.28 -59.80
N VAL A 21 -23.72 -6.31 -58.90
CA VAL A 21 -24.45 -5.04 -58.92
C VAL A 21 -23.45 -3.89 -58.88
N ARG A 22 -23.59 -2.97 -59.83
CA ARG A 22 -22.83 -1.72 -59.88
C ARG A 22 -23.77 -0.52 -59.92
N ALA A 23 -23.60 0.38 -58.97
CA ALA A 23 -24.14 1.73 -59.03
C ALA A 23 -22.99 2.71 -59.27
N GLN A 24 -23.10 3.56 -60.29
CA GLN A 24 -22.06 4.56 -60.59
C GLN A 24 -21.99 5.70 -59.57
N LYS A 25 -23.11 6.02 -58.94
CA LYS A 25 -23.20 7.16 -58.01
C LYS A 25 -23.78 6.71 -56.67
N ASP A 26 -25.08 6.45 -56.63
CA ASP A 26 -25.81 6.15 -55.39
C ASP A 26 -26.52 4.79 -55.51
N TYR A 27 -26.39 3.95 -54.48
CA TYR A 27 -27.19 2.73 -54.28
C TYR A 27 -27.98 2.88 -52.98
N ASN A 28 -29.31 2.87 -53.08
CA ASN A 28 -30.20 2.98 -51.93
C ASN A 28 -31.01 1.69 -51.79
N GLU A 29 -31.02 1.11 -50.59
CA GLU A 29 -31.84 -0.03 -50.23
C GLU A 29 -32.84 0.40 -49.14
N TYR A 30 -34.14 0.24 -49.41
CA TYR A 30 -35.20 0.65 -48.49
C TYR A 30 -36.16 -0.51 -48.24
N ILE A 31 -36.17 -1.01 -47.00
CA ILE A 31 -36.88 -2.22 -46.60
C ILE A 31 -37.84 -1.87 -45.47
N LYS A 32 -39.15 -2.07 -45.70
CA LYS A 32 -40.21 -1.69 -44.74
C LYS A 32 -40.43 -2.72 -43.63
N HIS A 33 -40.02 -3.97 -43.85
CA HIS A 33 -40.18 -5.07 -42.90
C HIS A 33 -38.81 -5.65 -42.55
N ASN A 34 -38.47 -6.82 -43.08
CA ASN A 34 -37.31 -7.58 -42.65
C ASN A 34 -36.28 -7.71 -43.77
N PHE A 35 -35.01 -7.61 -43.41
CA PHE A 35 -33.87 -7.99 -44.24
C PHE A 35 -33.17 -9.18 -43.57
N SER A 36 -32.87 -10.22 -44.34
CA SER A 36 -32.08 -11.35 -43.87
C SER A 36 -31.00 -11.65 -44.90
N GLN A 37 -29.79 -11.87 -44.42
CA GLN A 37 -28.63 -12.22 -45.24
C GLN A 37 -27.91 -13.38 -44.56
N THR A 38 -27.65 -14.44 -45.33
CA THR A 38 -26.80 -15.55 -44.92
C THR A 38 -25.66 -15.66 -45.92
N ILE A 39 -24.43 -15.71 -45.44
CA ILE A 39 -23.22 -15.86 -46.25
C ILE A 39 -22.52 -17.12 -45.74
N HIS A 40 -22.40 -18.13 -46.59
CA HIS A 40 -21.85 -19.43 -46.21
C HIS A 40 -20.31 -19.43 -46.10
N ASN A 41 -19.66 -18.45 -46.71
CA ASN A 41 -18.21 -18.33 -46.73
C ASN A 41 -17.80 -16.94 -46.24
N ASN A 42 -17.09 -16.14 -47.05
CA ASN A 42 -16.51 -14.89 -46.60
C ASN A 42 -17.39 -13.67 -46.94
N LYS A 43 -17.41 -12.69 -46.03
CA LYS A 43 -17.93 -11.34 -46.27
C LYS A 43 -16.78 -10.35 -46.16
N ASP A 44 -16.47 -9.66 -47.26
CA ASP A 44 -15.57 -8.50 -47.26
C ASP A 44 -16.39 -7.22 -47.42
N SER A 45 -15.97 -6.14 -46.75
CA SER A 45 -16.58 -4.82 -46.90
C SER A 45 -15.52 -3.74 -46.74
N LYS A 46 -15.48 -2.81 -47.69
CA LYS A 46 -14.53 -1.71 -47.70
C LYS A 46 -15.24 -0.38 -47.93
N VAL A 47 -15.25 0.45 -46.89
CA VAL A 47 -15.75 1.83 -46.96
C VAL A 47 -14.54 2.76 -46.94
N LYS A 48 -14.36 3.57 -48.01
CA LYS A 48 -13.25 4.53 -48.08
C LYS A 48 -13.55 5.85 -47.35
N GLY A 49 -14.83 6.16 -47.14
CA GLY A 49 -15.31 7.31 -46.38
C GLY A 49 -15.78 6.90 -45.00
N SER A 50 -16.79 7.61 -44.49
CA SER A 50 -17.38 7.33 -43.19
C SER A 50 -18.41 6.19 -43.27
N TYR A 51 -18.51 5.42 -42.18
CA TYR A 51 -19.57 4.44 -41.95
C TYR A 51 -20.34 4.83 -40.69
N THR A 52 -21.66 4.89 -40.80
CA THR A 52 -22.57 5.20 -39.68
C THR A 52 -23.62 4.12 -39.58
N GLU A 53 -23.78 3.56 -38.38
CA GLU A 53 -24.81 2.58 -38.05
C GLU A 53 -25.64 3.12 -36.87
N SER A 54 -26.96 2.94 -36.93
CA SER A 54 -27.86 3.31 -35.84
C SER A 54 -28.82 2.16 -35.57
N ILE A 55 -28.74 1.60 -34.36
CA ILE A 55 -29.64 0.57 -33.87
C ILE A 55 -30.44 1.16 -32.71
N THR A 56 -31.75 1.27 -32.89
CA THR A 56 -32.63 1.97 -31.94
C THR A 56 -33.10 1.12 -30.76
N LYS A 57 -32.89 -0.19 -30.82
CA LYS A 57 -33.36 -1.14 -29.79
C LYS A 57 -32.24 -2.04 -29.29
N TYR A 58 -31.82 -3.00 -30.12
CA TYR A 58 -30.94 -4.09 -29.67
C TYR A 58 -29.97 -4.51 -30.77
N HIS A 59 -28.70 -4.60 -30.40
CA HIS A 59 -27.62 -5.12 -31.25
C HIS A 59 -26.97 -6.30 -30.52
N LYS A 60 -26.90 -7.46 -31.19
CA LYS A 60 -26.13 -8.62 -30.75
C LYS A 60 -25.06 -8.93 -31.78
N GLN A 61 -23.83 -9.10 -31.32
CA GLN A 61 -22.74 -9.61 -32.12
C GLN A 61 -22.15 -10.83 -31.42
N GLU A 62 -22.05 -11.95 -32.13
CA GLU A 62 -21.47 -13.18 -31.62
C GLU A 62 -20.33 -13.59 -32.56
N ILE A 63 -19.12 -13.71 -32.00
CA ILE A 63 -17.92 -14.11 -32.73
C ILE A 63 -17.38 -15.33 -32.01
N LEU A 64 -17.48 -16.50 -32.65
CA LEU A 64 -16.98 -17.76 -32.07
C LEU A 64 -15.45 -17.88 -32.17
N GLY A 65 -14.87 -17.24 -33.18
CA GLY A 65 -13.42 -17.19 -33.40
C GLY A 65 -12.79 -15.94 -32.78
N LEU A 66 -11.97 -15.25 -33.57
CA LEU A 66 -11.23 -14.07 -33.15
C LEU A 66 -11.93 -12.78 -33.58
N LYS A 67 -11.89 -11.76 -32.70
CA LYS A 67 -12.21 -10.37 -33.02
C LYS A 67 -10.95 -9.52 -32.90
N ASP A 68 -10.44 -9.00 -34.02
CA ASP A 68 -9.36 -8.00 -34.06
C ASP A 68 -9.94 -6.62 -34.38
N VAL A 69 -9.62 -5.62 -33.57
CA VAL A 69 -10.09 -4.24 -33.75
C VAL A 69 -8.89 -3.31 -33.69
N ARG A 70 -8.60 -2.65 -34.81
CA ARG A 70 -7.52 -1.67 -34.92
C ARG A 70 -8.09 -0.31 -35.27
N VAL A 71 -7.79 0.68 -34.44
CA VAL A 71 -8.24 2.06 -34.62
C VAL A 71 -7.00 2.93 -34.76
N GLY A 72 -6.85 3.62 -35.90
CA GLY A 72 -5.70 4.47 -36.17
C GLY A 72 -5.76 5.87 -35.54
N GLY A 73 -6.89 6.21 -34.90
CA GLY A 73 -7.14 7.46 -34.20
C GLY A 73 -7.80 7.22 -32.85
N GLU A 74 -8.66 8.14 -32.42
CA GLU A 74 -9.37 8.04 -31.15
C GLU A 74 -10.45 6.93 -31.15
N TYR A 75 -10.59 6.24 -30.02
CA TYR A 75 -11.64 5.25 -29.77
C TYR A 75 -12.49 5.64 -28.55
N LEU A 76 -13.62 6.31 -28.78
CA LEU A 76 -14.53 6.76 -27.74
C LEU A 76 -15.67 5.76 -27.51
N THR A 77 -15.91 5.38 -26.26
CA THR A 77 -17.05 4.55 -25.85
C THR A 77 -17.84 5.25 -24.76
N ASN A 78 -19.11 5.56 -25.01
CA ASN A 78 -20.04 6.12 -24.03
C ASN A 78 -21.13 5.11 -23.71
N VAL A 79 -21.33 4.81 -22.43
CA VAL A 79 -22.32 3.83 -21.97
C VAL A 79 -23.19 4.50 -20.90
N ALA A 80 -24.50 4.55 -21.13
CA ALA A 80 -25.41 5.31 -20.27
C ALA A 80 -25.82 4.58 -18.98
N LEU A 81 -25.80 3.25 -18.98
CA LEU A 81 -26.31 2.43 -17.87
C LEU A 81 -25.19 1.61 -17.23
N SER A 82 -24.77 0.51 -17.86
CA SER A 82 -23.75 -0.39 -17.32
C SER A 82 -22.87 -0.99 -18.42
N LYS A 83 -21.63 -1.31 -18.05
CA LYS A 83 -20.66 -2.01 -18.88
C LYS A 83 -20.02 -3.13 -18.07
N ASP A 84 -20.34 -4.36 -18.45
CA ASP A 84 -19.70 -5.55 -17.89
C ASP A 84 -18.61 -6.06 -18.82
N THR A 85 -17.55 -6.63 -18.24
CA THR A 85 -16.45 -7.24 -19.00
C THR A 85 -16.00 -8.50 -18.28
N ILE A 86 -16.17 -9.64 -18.94
CA ILE A 86 -15.79 -10.95 -18.41
C ILE A 86 -14.70 -11.50 -19.33
N VAL A 87 -13.57 -11.87 -18.74
CA VAL A 87 -12.40 -12.39 -19.45
C VAL A 87 -12.05 -13.74 -18.87
N GLY A 88 -11.99 -14.78 -19.71
CA GLY A 88 -11.82 -16.16 -19.25
C GLY A 88 -10.38 -16.54 -18.90
N LEU A 89 -9.38 -15.82 -19.43
CA LEU A 89 -7.95 -16.15 -19.24
C LEU A 89 -7.13 -14.94 -18.76
N SER A 90 -6.91 -13.94 -19.62
CA SER A 90 -6.00 -12.83 -19.33
C SER A 90 -6.50 -11.49 -19.86
N HIS A 91 -6.32 -10.43 -19.07
CA HIS A 91 -6.60 -9.05 -19.47
C HIS A 91 -5.33 -8.21 -19.31
N THR A 92 -4.79 -7.70 -20.41
CA THR A 92 -3.59 -6.85 -20.42
C THR A 92 -3.94 -5.46 -20.94
N LEU A 93 -3.49 -4.42 -20.24
CA LEU A 93 -3.71 -3.03 -20.59
C LEU A 93 -2.36 -2.31 -20.69
N ASN A 94 -1.98 -1.94 -21.92
CA ASN A 94 -0.76 -1.17 -22.18
C ASN A 94 -1.16 0.26 -22.57
N ILE A 95 -0.62 1.24 -21.84
CA ILE A 95 -0.95 2.66 -22.03
C ILE A 95 0.35 3.43 -22.27
N GLY A 96 0.47 4.06 -23.44
CA GLY A 96 1.70 4.73 -23.85
C GLY A 96 1.96 6.10 -23.22
N ALA A 97 0.94 6.76 -22.67
CA ALA A 97 1.06 8.13 -22.15
C ALA A 97 0.57 8.24 -20.70
N SER A 98 -0.75 8.18 -20.46
CA SER A 98 -1.30 8.32 -19.11
C SER A 98 -2.62 7.56 -18.95
N ASN A 99 -2.88 7.10 -17.72
CA ASN A 99 -4.12 6.46 -17.31
C ASN A 99 -4.78 7.28 -16.20
N LYS A 100 -6.04 7.68 -16.38
CA LYS A 100 -6.81 8.42 -15.38
C LYS A 100 -8.12 7.70 -15.09
N LEU A 101 -8.23 7.13 -13.89
CA LEU A 101 -9.45 6.52 -13.39
C LEU A 101 -10.17 7.50 -12.45
N ARG A 102 -11.47 7.71 -12.66
CA ARG A 102 -12.35 8.45 -11.76
C ARG A 102 -13.55 7.59 -11.44
N VAL A 103 -13.77 7.33 -10.16
CA VAL A 103 -14.95 6.60 -9.66
C VAL A 103 -15.72 7.56 -8.77
N ALA A 104 -17.01 7.76 -9.06
CA ALA A 104 -17.81 8.78 -8.38
C ALA A 104 -18.31 8.32 -7.00
N ASN A 105 -18.51 7.01 -6.84
CA ASN A 105 -18.98 6.42 -5.60
C ASN A 105 -17.93 5.43 -5.07
N ASP A 106 -18.16 4.12 -5.21
CA ASP A 106 -17.32 3.10 -4.59
C ASP A 106 -16.47 2.34 -5.61
N SER A 107 -15.24 1.98 -5.21
CA SER A 107 -14.35 1.08 -5.93
C SER A 107 -13.98 -0.09 -5.03
N SER A 108 -14.02 -1.30 -5.56
CA SER A 108 -13.56 -2.51 -4.88
C SER A 108 -12.70 -3.35 -5.81
N GLU A 109 -11.71 -4.03 -5.24
CA GLU A 109 -10.81 -4.91 -5.95
C GLU A 109 -10.62 -6.17 -5.12
N TYR A 110 -10.74 -7.33 -5.76
CA TYR A 110 -10.46 -8.61 -5.15
C TYR A 110 -9.45 -9.35 -6.02
N VAL A 111 -8.31 -9.71 -5.42
CA VAL A 111 -7.26 -10.48 -6.08
C VAL A 111 -7.18 -11.83 -5.37
N GLY A 112 -7.47 -12.90 -6.11
CA GLY A 112 -7.45 -14.26 -5.56
C GLY A 112 -6.04 -14.83 -5.38
N GLY A 113 -5.07 -14.30 -6.13
CA GLY A 113 -3.64 -14.61 -6.01
C GLY A 113 -2.83 -13.40 -5.55
N ASP A 114 -1.60 -13.30 -6.04
CA ASP A 114 -0.68 -12.22 -5.66
C ASP A 114 -0.97 -10.92 -6.42
N LYS A 115 -0.67 -9.79 -5.76
CA LYS A 115 -0.70 -8.46 -6.35
C LYS A 115 0.69 -7.82 -6.23
N GLU A 116 1.30 -7.54 -7.37
CA GLU A 116 2.56 -6.79 -7.48
C GLU A 116 2.28 -5.38 -8.01
N VAL A 117 2.94 -4.38 -7.44
CA VAL A 117 2.82 -2.98 -7.85
C VAL A 117 4.22 -2.38 -7.91
N GLU A 118 4.66 -2.01 -9.10
CA GLU A 118 5.92 -1.31 -9.33
C GLU A 118 5.63 0.13 -9.79
N ILE A 119 6.30 1.10 -9.17
CA ILE A 119 6.16 2.52 -9.49
C ILE A 119 7.56 3.08 -9.70
N GLY A 120 7.91 3.39 -10.95
CA GLY A 120 9.22 3.98 -11.29
C GLY A 120 9.39 5.45 -10.89
N GLY A 121 8.30 6.12 -10.48
CA GLY A 121 8.28 7.50 -10.00
C GLY A 121 7.79 7.60 -8.55
N ASN A 122 7.01 8.64 -8.26
CA ASN A 122 6.49 8.89 -6.90
C ASN A 122 5.08 8.31 -6.72
N GLN A 123 4.79 7.81 -5.52
CA GLN A 123 3.45 7.45 -5.09
C GLN A 123 2.95 8.45 -4.03
N ASN A 124 1.78 9.05 -4.26
CA ASN A 124 1.11 9.91 -3.29
C ASN A 124 -0.31 9.37 -3.02
N ILE A 125 -0.63 9.16 -1.75
CA ILE A 125 -1.93 8.62 -1.31
C ILE A 125 -2.56 9.65 -0.36
N ILE A 126 -3.78 10.06 -0.66
CA ILE A 126 -4.56 10.97 0.19
C ILE A 126 -5.86 10.26 0.56
N VAL A 127 -6.04 10.01 1.85
CA VAL A 127 -7.27 9.43 2.42
C VAL A 127 -7.94 10.50 3.27
N ALA A 128 -9.14 10.93 2.89
CA ALA A 128 -9.84 12.04 3.56
C ALA A 128 -10.50 11.64 4.89
N LYS A 129 -10.68 10.34 5.12
CA LYS A 129 -11.25 9.76 6.35
C LYS A 129 -10.26 8.74 6.91
N ASP A 130 -10.68 7.49 7.04
CA ASP A 130 -9.92 6.46 7.73
C ASP A 130 -9.23 5.50 6.74
N GLU A 131 -8.00 5.09 7.07
CA GLU A 131 -7.28 4.01 6.40
C GLU A 131 -7.15 2.82 7.37
N ASN A 132 -7.51 1.62 6.91
CA ASN A 132 -7.35 0.40 7.68
C ASN A 132 -6.56 -0.63 6.86
N ARG A 133 -5.49 -1.17 7.45
CA ARG A 133 -4.67 -2.23 6.84
C ARG A 133 -4.58 -3.42 7.80
N ASN A 134 -5.11 -4.56 7.39
CA ASN A 134 -5.02 -5.81 8.13
C ASN A 134 -4.13 -6.81 7.38
N ILE A 135 -2.99 -7.15 7.96
CA ILE A 135 -2.02 -8.08 7.41
C ILE A 135 -1.97 -9.30 8.34
N LYS A 136 -2.43 -10.45 7.85
CA LYS A 136 -2.40 -11.72 8.61
C LYS A 136 -1.01 -12.35 8.65
N GLY A 137 -0.22 -12.12 7.61
CA GLY A 137 1.18 -12.54 7.51
C GLY A 137 2.13 -11.47 8.03
N ASN A 138 3.31 -11.42 7.41
CA ASN A 138 4.35 -10.46 7.79
C ASN A 138 4.22 -9.15 6.99
N LYS A 139 4.51 -8.02 7.62
CA LYS A 139 4.77 -6.74 6.95
C LYS A 139 6.28 -6.45 7.01
N SER A 140 6.90 -6.20 5.86
CA SER A 140 8.28 -5.70 5.74
C SER A 140 8.26 -4.38 4.97
N GLU A 141 8.95 -3.38 5.48
CA GLU A 141 9.02 -2.04 4.91
C GLU A 141 10.47 -1.57 4.99
N VAL A 142 11.04 -1.23 3.84
CA VAL A 142 12.42 -0.76 3.72
C VAL A 142 12.39 0.60 3.05
N VAL A 143 12.88 1.61 3.77
CA VAL A 143 12.91 3.00 3.31
C VAL A 143 14.37 3.41 3.17
N GLY A 144 14.81 3.68 1.94
CA GLY A 144 16.19 4.10 1.67
C GLY A 144 16.48 5.56 2.05
N GLY A 145 15.43 6.35 2.28
CA GLY A 145 15.49 7.73 2.77
C GLY A 145 14.87 7.88 4.15
N THR A 146 14.17 8.99 4.38
CA THR A 146 13.50 9.28 5.66
C THR A 146 12.13 8.62 5.75
N LEU A 147 11.82 8.05 6.91
CA LEU A 147 10.47 7.64 7.30
C LEU A 147 9.93 8.61 8.35
N ASP A 148 8.96 9.45 7.98
CA ASP A 148 8.28 10.36 8.88
C ASP A 148 6.90 9.81 9.28
N ILE A 149 6.66 9.68 10.58
CA ILE A 149 5.36 9.26 11.14
C ILE A 149 4.89 10.36 12.10
N GLN A 150 3.79 11.01 11.74
CA GLN A 150 3.23 12.12 12.52
C GLN A 150 1.74 11.86 12.76
N SER A 151 1.31 11.99 14.02
CA SER A 151 -0.10 11.94 14.42
C SER A 151 -0.40 13.15 15.29
N THR A 152 -1.57 13.76 15.08
CA THR A 152 -2.01 14.92 15.87
C THR A 152 -2.61 14.54 17.22
N LYS A 153 -2.88 13.24 17.44
CA LYS A 153 -3.45 12.72 18.68
C LYS A 153 -2.54 11.70 19.32
N GLU A 154 -2.54 10.48 18.80
CA GLU A 154 -1.85 9.33 19.42
C GLU A 154 -1.14 8.47 18.38
N ILE A 155 -0.09 7.79 18.82
CA ILE A 155 0.57 6.70 18.12
C ILE A 155 0.68 5.56 19.13
N ASN A 156 0.07 4.42 18.82
CA ASN A 156 0.12 3.22 19.66
C ASN A 156 0.94 2.15 18.93
N ILE A 157 1.98 1.64 19.60
CA ILE A 157 2.81 0.53 19.12
C ILE A 157 2.77 -0.57 20.18
N SER A 158 2.22 -1.72 19.81
CA SER A 158 2.08 -2.86 20.72
C SER A 158 2.50 -4.16 20.04
N THR A 159 3.12 -5.04 20.80
CA THR A 159 3.59 -6.36 20.36
C THR A 159 3.51 -7.33 21.53
N GLN A 160 3.36 -8.62 21.22
CA GLN A 160 3.36 -9.67 22.25
C GLN A 160 4.76 -10.13 22.62
N SER A 161 5.76 -9.92 21.74
CA SER A 161 7.13 -10.40 21.96
C SER A 161 8.06 -9.25 22.33
N HIS A 162 8.55 -8.50 21.35
CA HIS A 162 9.54 -7.45 21.59
C HIS A 162 9.48 -6.37 20.50
N ILE A 163 9.94 -5.17 20.86
CA ILE A 163 10.23 -4.06 19.95
C ILE A 163 11.74 -3.83 20.00
N ASN A 164 12.40 -3.89 18.85
CA ASN A 164 13.81 -3.52 18.73
C ASN A 164 13.92 -2.14 18.05
N ILE A 165 14.55 -1.17 18.71
CA ILE A 165 14.83 0.15 18.17
C ILE A 165 16.34 0.34 18.20
N ASN A 166 16.95 0.48 17.03
CA ASN A 166 18.39 0.63 16.89
C ASN A 166 18.69 1.85 16.02
N ALA A 167 19.62 2.69 16.46
CA ALA A 167 20.17 3.78 15.66
C ALA A 167 21.69 3.79 15.83
N ILE A 168 22.41 4.20 14.77
CA ILE A 168 23.88 4.31 14.80
C ILE A 168 24.30 5.59 15.56
N ASP A 169 23.56 6.67 15.37
CA ASP A 169 23.87 7.97 15.97
C ASP A 169 23.08 8.16 17.27
N ASN A 170 21.78 8.44 17.18
CA ASN A 170 20.96 8.76 18.35
C ASN A 170 19.56 8.13 18.33
N ILE A 171 19.04 7.88 19.53
CA ILE A 171 17.61 7.67 19.77
C ILE A 171 17.17 8.72 20.79
N LEU A 172 16.25 9.60 20.41
CA LEU A 172 15.74 10.68 21.27
C LEU A 172 14.28 10.42 21.64
N PHE A 173 14.00 10.37 22.94
CA PHE A 173 12.65 10.39 23.49
C PHE A 173 12.39 11.76 24.12
N PHE A 174 11.43 12.50 23.59
CA PHE A 174 11.05 13.82 24.09
C PHE A 174 9.55 13.88 24.36
N GLY A 175 9.18 14.24 25.59
CA GLY A 175 7.80 14.51 26.01
C GLY A 175 7.75 15.79 26.82
N LYS A 176 6.71 16.61 26.62
CA LYS A 176 6.56 17.88 27.34
C LYS A 176 6.07 17.70 28.79
N GLU A 177 5.19 16.72 29.00
CA GLU A 177 4.53 16.51 30.30
C GLU A 177 5.18 15.35 31.07
N SER A 178 5.33 14.19 30.44
CA SER A 178 5.88 13.01 31.10
C SER A 178 6.48 12.01 30.11
N ALA A 179 7.33 11.13 30.63
CA ALA A 179 7.79 9.90 30.02
C ALA A 179 7.89 8.84 31.13
N SER A 180 7.47 7.60 30.85
CA SER A 180 7.50 6.51 31.81
C SER A 180 8.02 5.23 31.17
N PHE A 181 8.71 4.43 31.97
CA PHE A 181 9.21 3.10 31.62
C PHE A 181 8.82 2.16 32.75
N GLU A 182 7.97 1.18 32.46
CA GLU A 182 7.45 0.24 33.46
C GLU A 182 7.76 -1.18 33.02
N THR A 183 8.42 -1.95 33.90
CA THR A 183 8.74 -3.36 33.67
C THR A 183 8.51 -4.16 34.95
N GLN A 184 8.19 -5.45 34.82
CA GLN A 184 7.94 -6.32 35.97
C GLN A 184 9.19 -7.03 36.51
N LYS A 185 10.26 -7.08 35.72
CA LYS A 185 11.45 -7.91 36.02
C LYS A 185 12.71 -7.07 36.07
N GLU A 186 13.10 -6.51 34.94
CA GLU A 186 14.38 -5.84 34.77
C GLU A 186 14.19 -4.54 33.97
N LEU A 187 14.85 -3.48 34.41
CA LEU A 187 15.00 -2.24 33.66
C LEU A 187 16.46 -1.82 33.80
N SER A 188 17.19 -1.85 32.70
CA SER A 188 18.64 -1.69 32.68
C SER A 188 19.07 -0.58 31.73
N PHE A 189 19.98 0.28 32.18
CA PHE A 189 20.63 1.32 31.38
C PHE A 189 22.13 1.07 31.40
N ILE A 190 22.74 0.91 30.23
CA ILE A 190 24.16 0.58 30.08
C ILE A 190 24.77 1.56 29.08
N ALA A 191 25.73 2.35 29.54
CA ALA A 191 26.45 3.34 28.75
C ALA A 191 27.82 3.62 29.40
N ASP A 192 28.74 4.21 28.63
CA ASP A 192 30.02 4.70 29.17
C ASP A 192 29.80 5.82 30.20
N ASN A 193 28.81 6.68 29.95
CA ASN A 193 28.34 7.70 30.88
C ASN A 193 26.81 7.78 30.87
N THR A 194 26.23 8.02 32.05
CA THR A 194 24.79 8.26 32.22
C THR A 194 24.60 9.53 33.03
N ASP A 195 24.04 10.56 32.41
CA ASP A 195 23.69 11.81 33.09
C ASP A 195 22.23 11.79 33.55
N MET A 196 22.00 12.15 34.81
CA MET A 196 20.66 12.27 35.37
C MET A 196 20.54 13.59 36.12
N GLU A 197 19.76 14.52 35.57
CA GLU A 197 19.48 15.82 36.19
C GLU A 197 17.99 15.89 36.58
N SER A 198 17.73 16.22 37.84
CA SER A 198 16.39 16.62 38.28
C SER A 198 16.45 18.04 38.85
N LYS A 199 15.56 18.91 38.34
CA LYS A 199 15.46 20.31 38.80
C LYS A 199 14.90 20.44 40.21
N SER A 200 14.23 19.41 40.73
CA SER A 200 13.54 19.49 42.02
C SER A 200 13.93 18.31 42.91
N HIS A 201 13.46 17.10 42.60
CA HIS A 201 13.72 15.92 43.41
C HIS A 201 14.09 14.73 42.54
N LEU A 202 15.06 13.94 42.99
CA LEU A 202 15.37 12.63 42.44
C LEU A 202 15.06 11.57 43.51
N THR A 203 14.16 10.64 43.17
CA THR A 203 13.71 9.60 44.10
C THR A 203 14.16 8.23 43.60
N ALA A 204 14.85 7.49 44.45
CA ALA A 204 15.12 6.06 44.26
C ALA A 204 14.45 5.28 45.40
N THR A 205 13.60 4.32 45.06
CA THR A 205 12.89 3.49 46.04
C THR A 205 13.00 2.04 45.61
N ALA A 206 13.41 1.17 46.55
CA ALA A 206 13.52 -0.26 46.32
C ALA A 206 12.96 -1.02 47.52
N GLY A 207 12.33 -2.17 47.27
CA GLY A 207 11.77 -3.02 48.32
C GLY A 207 12.81 -3.84 49.10
N ASN A 208 14.05 -3.92 48.62
CA ASN A 208 15.10 -4.72 49.23
C ASN A 208 16.37 -3.89 49.52
N GLN A 209 17.02 -3.38 48.46
CA GLN A 209 18.26 -2.62 48.59
C GLN A 209 18.46 -1.60 47.47
N ILE A 210 19.19 -0.53 47.76
CA ILE A 210 19.75 0.43 46.79
C ILE A 210 21.27 0.37 46.93
N THR A 211 21.99 0.21 45.82
CA THR A 211 23.46 0.13 45.80
C THR A 211 24.05 1.20 44.89
N HIS A 212 24.98 1.99 45.42
CA HIS A 212 25.85 2.88 44.65
C HIS A 212 27.27 2.32 44.71
N GLN A 213 27.87 1.98 43.57
CA GLN A 213 29.13 1.24 43.53
C GLN A 213 30.12 1.81 42.51
N VAL A 214 31.40 1.86 42.89
CA VAL A 214 32.55 2.19 42.04
C VAL A 214 33.68 1.20 42.35
N GLY A 215 33.88 0.22 41.47
CA GLY A 215 34.79 -0.91 41.76
C GLY A 215 34.38 -1.62 43.05
N ASP A 216 35.29 -1.73 44.02
CA ASP A 216 35.01 -2.34 45.33
C ASP A 216 34.40 -1.36 46.35
N THR A 217 34.38 -0.05 46.05
CA THR A 217 33.78 0.96 46.93
C THR A 217 32.27 0.99 46.74
N GLN A 218 31.49 0.95 47.84
CA GLN A 218 30.04 0.88 47.77
C GLN A 218 29.32 1.57 48.93
N ILE A 219 28.13 2.10 48.64
CA ILE A 219 27.12 2.52 49.60
C ILE A 219 25.88 1.66 49.34
N ILE A 220 25.44 0.89 50.35
CA ILE A 220 24.27 0.02 50.27
C ILE A 220 23.25 0.47 51.33
N ALA A 221 22.07 0.90 50.89
CA ALA A 221 20.92 1.10 51.75
C ALA A 221 20.02 -0.14 51.68
N LYS A 222 19.63 -0.66 52.85
CA LYS A 222 18.68 -1.76 53.03
C LYS A 222 17.47 -1.27 53.85
N GLY A 223 16.49 -2.14 54.06
CA GLY A 223 15.28 -1.80 54.84
C GLY A 223 15.54 -1.42 56.30
N ASP A 224 16.63 -1.91 56.90
CA ASP A 224 16.96 -1.76 58.33
C ASP A 224 18.37 -1.21 58.59
N SER A 225 19.17 -1.00 57.55
CA SER A 225 20.59 -0.67 57.70
C SER A 225 21.17 0.10 56.51
N VAL A 226 22.25 0.83 56.76
CA VAL A 226 23.09 1.47 55.74
C VAL A 226 24.53 0.99 55.91
N ILE A 227 25.16 0.56 54.82
CA ILE A 227 26.52 0.02 54.80
C ILE A 227 27.37 0.84 53.83
N ILE A 228 28.52 1.35 54.29
CA ILE A 228 29.50 2.04 53.47
C ILE A 228 30.80 1.24 53.50
N LYS A 229 31.33 0.86 52.34
CA LYS A 229 32.63 0.17 52.22
C LYS A 229 33.55 0.95 51.31
N ALA A 230 34.77 1.22 51.79
CA ALA A 230 35.81 1.89 51.02
C ALA A 230 37.20 1.56 51.59
N GLY A 231 38.17 1.28 50.73
CA GLY A 231 39.58 1.11 51.14
C GLY A 231 39.84 0.04 52.22
N GLY A 232 39.02 -1.02 52.27
CA GLY A 232 39.11 -2.08 53.28
C GLY A 232 38.37 -1.79 54.60
N VAL A 233 37.78 -0.60 54.75
CA VAL A 233 36.95 -0.22 55.90
C VAL A 233 35.47 -0.49 55.60
N GLU A 234 34.71 -0.96 56.60
CA GLU A 234 33.25 -1.12 56.54
C GLU A 234 32.60 -0.35 57.69
N VAL A 235 31.68 0.55 57.36
CA VAL A 235 30.82 1.26 58.30
C VAL A 235 29.40 0.73 58.16
N VAL A 236 28.78 0.34 59.28
CA VAL A 236 27.39 -0.14 59.33
C VAL A 236 26.61 0.73 60.30
N ILE A 237 25.46 1.23 59.84
CA ILE A 237 24.47 1.93 60.66
C ILE A 237 23.21 1.09 60.68
N ASP A 238 22.78 0.66 61.85
CA ASP A 238 21.56 -0.14 62.05
C ASP A 238 20.85 0.24 63.38
N SER A 239 19.88 -0.56 63.81
CA SER A 239 19.15 -0.34 65.07
C SER A 239 20.02 -0.41 66.33
N ASN A 240 21.21 -1.01 66.25
CA ASN A 240 22.16 -1.12 67.35
C ASN A 240 23.16 0.07 67.39
N GLY A 241 23.15 0.95 66.38
CA GLY A 241 23.99 2.14 66.30
C GLY A 241 24.96 2.10 65.12
N LEU A 242 26.16 2.68 65.32
CA LEU A 242 27.21 2.80 64.31
C LEU A 242 28.39 1.88 64.65
N VAL A 243 28.79 1.03 63.71
CA VAL A 243 29.92 0.10 63.83
C VAL A 243 30.92 0.34 62.72
N VAL A 244 32.21 0.47 63.07
CA VAL A 244 33.33 0.59 62.11
C VAL A 244 34.24 -0.64 62.23
N LYS A 245 34.55 -1.27 61.10
CA LYS A 245 35.44 -2.44 61.01
C LYS A 245 36.63 -2.12 60.11
N GLY A 246 37.83 -2.56 60.51
CA GLY A 246 39.04 -2.47 59.68
C GLY A 246 39.70 -1.09 59.61
N GLY A 247 39.33 -0.14 60.48
CA GLY A 247 39.89 1.21 60.53
C GLY A 247 39.86 1.82 61.93
N GLU A 248 40.39 3.03 62.07
CA GLU A 248 40.37 3.82 63.31
C GLU A 248 39.13 4.72 63.36
N VAL A 249 38.47 4.80 64.52
CA VAL A 249 37.44 5.81 64.80
C VAL A 249 38.10 6.95 65.56
N LYS A 250 38.11 8.15 64.99
CA LYS A 250 38.60 9.37 65.65
C LYS A 250 37.41 10.30 65.89
N SER A 251 37.17 10.67 67.15
CA SER A 251 36.25 11.75 67.51
C SER A 251 37.07 13.02 67.72
N GLU A 252 36.82 14.04 66.90
CA GLU A 252 37.31 15.41 67.15
C GLU A 252 36.31 16.20 68.00
#